data_AF-A0AAP5YC90-F1
#
_entry.id   AF-A0AAP5YC90-F1
#
_cell.length_a   1.000
_cell.length_b   1.000
_cell.length_c   1.000
_cell.angle_alpha   90.00
_cell.angle_beta   90.00
_cell.angle_gamma   90.00
#
_symmetry.space_group_name_H-M   'P 1'
#
loop_
_entity.id
_entity.type
_entity.pdbx_description
1 polymer ?
#
loop_
_entity_poly.entity_id
_entity_poly.type
_entity_poly.pdbx_seq_one_letter_code
_entity_poly.pdbx_strand_id
1 'polypeptide(L)'
;TLLQTDYYGLFRSRKYSGIDKIASANQLSYGASTRFFDDDYKERLNVSFGQIYYFDKKTKISNSPNIPDETTNYSSWAVEADFNYNDYLFYHGGVQYDIDLSSMQLANSTLEYQFNGGF
;
A
#
# COMPACT_ATOMS: atom_id res chain seq x y z
N THR A 1 -1.65 15.49 9.93
CA THR A 1 -0.81 15.21 8.73
C THR A 1 -1.48 14.16 7.86
N LEU A 2 -1.20 14.11 6.55
CA LEU A 2 -1.70 13.05 5.66
C LEU A 2 -0.93 11.76 5.95
N LEU A 3 -1.64 10.64 6.12
CA LEU A 3 -1.02 9.34 6.37
C LEU A 3 -0.64 8.69 5.04
N GLN A 4 0.55 8.06 5.00
CA GLN A 4 0.96 7.22 3.90
C GLN A 4 -0.04 6.07 3.70
N THR A 5 -0.27 5.70 2.45
CA THR A 5 -1.19 4.62 2.08
C THR A 5 -0.38 3.48 1.47
N ASP A 6 0.09 2.63 2.37
CA ASP A 6 0.60 1.29 2.13
C ASP A 6 -0.59 0.31 1.88
N TYR A 7 -0.34 -0.97 1.59
CA TYR A 7 -1.40 -1.94 1.31
C TYR A 7 -2.41 -2.02 2.46
N TYR A 8 -1.92 -2.11 3.69
CA TYR A 8 -2.78 -2.11 4.89
C TYR A 8 -3.49 -0.77 5.09
N GLY A 9 -2.85 0.34 4.74
CA GLY A 9 -3.40 1.68 4.79
C GLY A 9 -4.62 1.90 3.89
N LEU A 10 -4.79 1.09 2.83
CA LEU A 10 -5.97 1.15 1.97
C LEU A 10 -7.27 0.87 2.73
N PHE A 11 -7.21 0.05 3.79
CA PHE A 11 -8.37 -0.38 4.58
C PHE A 11 -8.55 0.48 5.85
N ARG A 12 -7.71 1.49 6.05
CA ARG A 12 -7.78 2.39 7.20
C ARG A 12 -8.99 3.32 7.07
N SER A 13 -9.74 3.46 8.16
CA SER A 13 -10.94 4.32 8.21
C SER A 13 -10.64 5.82 8.20
N ARG A 14 -9.38 6.24 8.39
CA ARG A 14 -8.96 7.65 8.49
C ARG A 14 -7.80 7.96 7.54
N LYS A 15 -7.89 9.13 6.88
CA LYS A 15 -6.84 9.65 5.98
C LYS A 15 -5.81 10.53 6.68
N TYR A 16 -6.23 11.27 7.71
CA TYR A 16 -5.38 12.18 8.46
C TYR A 16 -5.11 11.66 9.86
N SER A 17 -3.94 12.01 10.41
CA SER A 17 -3.66 11.84 11.83
C SER A 17 -4.44 12.84 12.69
N GLY A 18 -4.82 12.41 13.90
CA GLY A 18 -5.56 13.22 14.87
C GLY A 18 -7.08 13.25 14.63
N ILE A 19 -7.74 14.26 15.21
CA ILE A 19 -9.18 14.49 15.10
C ILE A 19 -9.53 15.83 14.42
N ASP A 20 -8.55 16.70 14.21
CA ASP A 20 -8.76 18.06 13.70
C ASP A 20 -9.21 18.09 12.23
N LYS A 21 -8.92 17.04 11.46
CA LYS A 21 -9.36 16.90 10.07
C LYS A 21 -9.94 15.51 9.82
N ILE A 22 -11.25 15.45 9.65
CA ILE A 22 -11.97 14.23 9.26
C ILE A 22 -12.51 14.43 7.83
N ALA A 23 -12.06 13.61 6.90
CA ALA A 23 -12.53 13.65 5.52
C ALA A 23 -13.83 12.84 5.37
N SER A 24 -14.75 13.32 4.54
CA SER A 24 -15.87 12.50 4.08
C SER A 24 -15.34 11.27 3.35
N ALA A 25 -15.93 10.10 3.62
CA ALA A 25 -15.55 8.83 3.01
C ALA A 25 -16.76 8.23 2.29
N ASN A 26 -16.68 8.17 0.96
CA ASN A 26 -17.62 7.40 0.14
C ASN A 26 -16.80 6.59 -0.87
N GLN A 27 -16.22 5.50 -0.37
CA GLN A 27 -15.19 4.73 -1.03
C GLN A 27 -15.31 3.24 -0.71
N LEU A 28 -14.86 2.39 -1.63
CA LEU A 28 -14.74 0.94 -1.51
C LEU A 28 -13.28 0.55 -1.66
N SER A 29 -12.68 0.00 -0.61
CA SER A 29 -11.33 -0.56 -0.66
C SER A 29 -11.41 -2.05 -1.00
N TYR A 30 -10.62 -2.50 -1.97
CA TYR A 30 -10.48 -3.90 -2.33
C TYR A 30 -9.01 -4.26 -2.50
N GLY A 31 -8.68 -5.52 -2.26
CA GLY A 31 -7.34 -6.03 -2.41
C GLY A 31 -7.32 -7.54 -2.35
N ALA A 32 -6.23 -8.12 -2.83
CA ALA A 32 -5.96 -9.53 -2.73
C ALA A 32 -4.52 -9.74 -2.21
N SER A 33 -4.36 -10.79 -1.42
CA SER A 33 -3.08 -11.22 -0.88
C SER A 33 -2.92 -12.69 -1.16
N THR A 34 -1.75 -13.07 -1.67
CA THR A 34 -1.36 -14.46 -1.85
C THR A 34 -0.17 -14.76 -0.97
N ARG A 35 -0.16 -15.95 -0.36
CA ARG A 35 0.86 -16.39 0.57
C ARG A 35 1.27 -17.81 0.25
N PHE A 36 2.57 -18.07 0.21
CA PHE A 36 3.14 -19.38 -0.01
C PHE A 36 3.81 -19.86 1.26
N PHE A 37 3.50 -21.10 1.62
CA PHE A 37 4.02 -21.77 2.80
C PHE A 37 4.88 -22.95 2.37
N ASP A 38 5.92 -23.25 3.15
CA ASP A 38 6.69 -24.48 2.98
C ASP A 38 6.05 -25.67 3.73
N ASP A 39 6.69 -26.83 3.66
CA ASP A 39 6.26 -28.06 4.32
C ASP A 39 6.24 -27.95 5.86
N ASP A 40 6.97 -26.99 6.42
CA ASP A 40 7.00 -26.66 7.85
C ASP A 40 5.95 -25.59 8.24
N TYR A 41 5.03 -25.25 7.31
CA TYR A 41 4.01 -24.21 7.47
C TYR A 41 4.56 -22.80 7.71
N LYS A 42 5.81 -22.52 7.33
CA LYS A 42 6.40 -21.18 7.40
C LYS A 42 6.06 -20.39 6.13
N GLU A 43 5.65 -19.14 6.29
CA GLU A 43 5.41 -18.22 5.18
C GLU A 43 6.75 -17.87 4.50
N ARG A 44 6.89 -18.20 3.21
CA ARG A 44 8.10 -17.96 2.40
C ARG A 44 7.95 -16.81 1.43
N LEU A 45 6.73 -16.58 0.95
CA LEU A 45 6.42 -15.46 0.05
C LEU A 45 5.04 -14.93 0.39
N ASN A 46 4.90 -13.62 0.43
CA ASN A 46 3.64 -12.93 0.53
C ASN A 46 3.63 -11.79 -0.48
N VAL A 47 2.59 -11.76 -1.32
CA VAL A 47 2.41 -10.68 -2.28
C VAL A 47 0.99 -10.17 -2.13
N SER A 48 0.87 -8.87 -1.89
CA SER A 48 -0.38 -8.21 -1.61
C SER A 48 -0.54 -7.01 -2.54
N PHE A 49 -1.73 -6.83 -3.10
CA PHE A 49 -2.05 -5.68 -3.92
C PHE A 49 -3.46 -5.21 -3.65
N GLY A 50 -3.67 -3.90 -3.71
CA GLY A 50 -4.98 -3.33 -3.48
C GLY A 50 -5.14 -1.93 -4.02
N GLN A 51 -6.38 -1.47 -3.98
CA GLN A 51 -6.80 -0.19 -4.50
C GLN A 51 -8.09 0.27 -3.81
N ILE A 52 -8.34 1.58 -3.82
CA ILE A 52 -9.59 2.19 -3.37
C ILE A 52 -10.33 2.74 -4.58
N TYR A 53 -11.61 2.38 -4.70
CA TYR A 53 -12.56 2.99 -5.60
C TYR A 53 -13.37 4.07 -4.87
N TYR A 54 -13.47 5.26 -5.44
CA TYR A 54 -14.26 6.36 -4.91
C TYR A 54 -15.59 6.46 -5.65
N PHE A 55 -16.70 6.33 -4.93
CA PHE A 55 -18.04 6.57 -5.48
C PHE A 55 -18.29 8.05 -5.71
N ASP A 56 -17.70 8.90 -4.87
CA ASP A 56 -17.70 10.36 -5.03
C ASP A 56 -16.25 10.88 -5.09
N LYS A 57 -15.86 11.42 -6.26
CA LYS A 57 -14.52 11.99 -6.50
C LYS A 57 -14.12 13.06 -5.48
N LYS A 58 -15.09 13.81 -4.93
CA LYS A 58 -14.81 14.87 -3.94
C LYS A 58 -14.26 14.31 -2.63
N THR A 59 -14.53 13.04 -2.34
CA THR A 59 -14.00 12.35 -1.15
C THR A 59 -12.55 11.89 -1.33
N LYS A 60 -12.05 11.82 -2.57
CA LYS A 60 -10.65 11.50 -2.89
C LYS A 60 -9.72 12.61 -2.42
N ILE A 61 -10.02 13.86 -2.79
CA ILE A 61 -9.19 15.05 -2.52
C ILE A 61 -10.04 16.05 -1.73
N SER A 62 -10.00 15.93 -0.41
CA SER A 62 -10.68 16.89 0.48
C SER A 62 -9.90 18.22 0.46
N ASN A 63 -10.39 19.16 -0.37
CA ASN A 63 -9.97 20.56 -0.55
C ASN A 63 -8.71 20.83 -1.40
N SER A 64 -8.82 20.75 -2.73
CA SER A 64 -8.04 21.63 -3.61
C SER A 64 -8.97 22.27 -4.65
N PRO A 65 -9.10 23.61 -4.70
CA PRO A 65 -10.02 24.30 -5.63
C PRO A 65 -9.56 24.26 -7.10
N ASN A 66 -8.37 23.73 -7.39
CA ASN A 66 -7.76 23.67 -8.72
C ASN A 66 -7.53 22.23 -9.22
N ILE A 67 -8.39 21.28 -8.84
CA ILE A 67 -8.29 19.91 -9.36
C ILE A 67 -8.92 19.90 -10.76
N PRO A 68 -8.19 19.58 -11.83
CA PRO A 68 -8.81 19.38 -13.13
C PRO A 68 -9.85 18.25 -13.02
N ASP A 69 -11.03 18.43 -13.64
CA ASP A 69 -12.15 17.46 -13.66
C ASP A 69 -11.76 16.06 -14.19
N GLU A 70 -10.53 15.92 -14.70
CA GLU A 70 -9.94 14.73 -15.32
C GLU A 70 -9.43 13.67 -14.32
N THR A 71 -9.51 13.89 -13.01
CA THR A 71 -9.08 12.87 -12.03
C THR A 71 -9.98 11.62 -12.07
N THR A 72 -9.37 10.44 -12.00
CA THR A 72 -10.06 9.15 -12.03
C THR A 72 -10.75 8.84 -10.70
N ASN A 73 -11.73 7.94 -10.73
CA ASN A 73 -12.42 7.44 -9.53
C ASN A 73 -11.55 6.48 -8.70
N TYR A 74 -10.37 6.11 -9.18
CA TYR A 74 -9.49 5.17 -8.48
C TYR A 74 -8.38 5.88 -7.69
N SER A 75 -8.00 5.32 -6.55
CA SER A 75 -6.76 5.71 -5.87
C SER A 75 -5.53 5.18 -6.61
N SER A 76 -4.36 5.63 -6.16
CA SER A 76 -3.11 4.94 -6.41
C SER A 76 -3.21 3.46 -5.99
N TRP A 77 -2.57 2.58 -6.75
CA TRP A 77 -2.40 1.18 -6.37
C TRP A 77 -1.35 1.09 -5.28
N ALA A 78 -1.55 0.20 -4.31
CA ALA A 78 -0.51 -0.20 -3.36
C ALA A 78 -0.19 -1.67 -3.58
N VAL A 79 1.10 -1.98 -3.74
CA VAL A 79 1.61 -3.33 -3.92
C VAL A 79 2.75 -3.55 -2.93
N GLU A 80 2.71 -4.67 -2.22
CA GLU A 80 3.72 -5.10 -1.26
C GLU A 80 4.11 -6.54 -1.51
N ALA A 81 5.39 -6.83 -1.32
CA ALA A 81 5.94 -8.17 -1.45
C ALA A 81 6.97 -8.43 -0.36
N ASP A 82 6.81 -9.55 0.32
CA ASP A 82 7.74 -10.08 1.31
C ASP A 82 8.21 -11.46 0.86
N PHE A 83 9.51 -11.71 0.97
CA PHE A 83 10.12 -12.97 0.61
C PHE A 83 11.16 -13.37 1.65
N ASN A 84 11.05 -14.61 2.12
CA ASN A 84 12.00 -15.26 3.01
C ASN A 84 12.53 -16.52 2.30
N TYR A 85 13.82 -16.50 1.98
CA TYR A 85 14.52 -17.66 1.46
C TYR A 85 15.37 -18.31 2.55
N ASN A 86 14.94 -19.50 2.97
CA ASN A 86 15.63 -20.39 3.90
C ASN A 86 16.13 -19.72 5.20
N ASP A 87 15.40 -18.73 5.71
CA ASP A 87 15.66 -18.02 6.97
C ASP A 87 17.02 -17.28 7.03
N TYR A 88 17.72 -17.11 5.89
CA TYR A 88 18.98 -16.36 5.82
C TYR A 88 18.93 -15.19 4.84
N LEU A 89 17.95 -15.13 3.94
CA LEU A 89 17.80 -14.03 2.99
C LEU A 89 16.36 -13.54 3.03
N PHE A 90 16.20 -12.28 3.40
CA PHE A 90 14.92 -11.61 3.50
C PHE A 90 14.86 -10.47 2.50
N TYR A 91 13.72 -10.34 1.84
CA TYR A 91 13.43 -9.26 0.92
C TYR A 91 12.07 -8.67 1.24
N HIS A 92 12.01 -7.34 1.31
CA HIS A 92 10.78 -6.57 1.47
C HIS A 92 10.74 -5.49 0.40
N GLY A 93 9.63 -5.41 -0.33
CA GLY A 93 9.39 -4.40 -1.35
C GLY A 93 7.99 -3.82 -1.24
N GLY A 94 7.87 -2.51 -1.44
CA GLY A 94 6.61 -1.80 -1.48
C GLY A 94 6.62 -0.76 -2.60
N VAL A 95 5.51 -0.64 -3.33
CA VAL A 95 5.35 0.37 -4.38
C VAL A 95 3.93 0.94 -4.38
N GLN A 96 3.85 2.25 -4.56
CA GLN A 96 2.61 2.98 -4.76
C GLN A 96 2.62 3.65 -6.13
N TYR A 97 1.67 3.27 -6.99
CA TYR A 97 1.57 3.80 -8.35
C TYR A 97 0.30 4.63 -8.54
N ASP A 98 0.45 5.89 -8.91
CA ASP A 98 -0.66 6.80 -9.16
C ASP A 98 -1.08 6.76 -10.64
N ILE A 99 -2.34 6.40 -10.88
CA ILE A 99 -2.91 6.28 -12.23
C ILE A 99 -3.19 7.65 -12.83
N ASP A 100 -3.57 8.65 -12.02
CA ASP A 100 -3.87 9.99 -12.53
C ASP A 100 -2.58 10.66 -13.04
N LEU A 101 -1.52 10.55 -12.24
CA LEU A 101 -0.21 11.12 -12.56
C LEU A 101 0.62 10.21 -13.47
N SER A 102 0.13 9.00 -13.76
CA SER A 102 0.85 7.93 -14.47
C SER A 102 2.29 7.75 -13.97
N SER A 103 2.50 7.89 -12.66
CA SER A 103 3.82 7.96 -12.04
C SER A 103 3.89 7.21 -10.72
N MET A 104 5.08 6.72 -10.41
CA MET A 104 5.38 6.07 -9.14
C MET A 104 5.54 7.15 -8.07
N GLN A 105 4.73 7.09 -7.01
CA GLN A 105 4.75 8.07 -5.93
C GLN A 105 5.73 7.67 -4.83
N LEU A 106 5.69 6.40 -4.44
CA LEU A 106 6.53 5.83 -3.39
C LEU A 106 7.03 4.47 -3.85
N ALA A 107 8.28 4.18 -3.58
CA ALA A 107 8.84 2.85 -3.69
C ALA A 107 9.91 2.64 -2.63
N ASN A 108 9.87 1.49 -1.99
CA ASN A 108 10.84 1.03 -1.03
C ASN A 108 11.22 -0.41 -1.35
N SER A 109 12.50 -0.73 -1.13
CA SER A 109 13.04 -2.06 -1.37
C SER A 109 14.15 -2.29 -0.36
N THR A 110 14.16 -3.44 0.29
CA THR A 110 15.13 -3.81 1.31
C THR A 110 15.48 -5.27 1.13
N LEU A 111 16.77 -5.56 1.11
CA LEU A 111 17.33 -6.91 1.02
C LEU A 111 18.26 -7.10 2.22
N GLU A 112 18.05 -8.17 2.95
CA GLU A 112 18.81 -8.50 4.15
C GLU A 112 19.35 -9.92 4.05
N TYR A 113 20.66 -10.06 4.25
CA TYR A 113 21.33 -11.36 4.32
C TYR A 113 21.86 -11.57 5.74
N GLN A 114 21.38 -12.60 6.41
CA GLN A 114 21.76 -12.97 7.76
C GLN A 114 22.73 -14.17 7.71
N PHE A 115 23.94 -13.98 8.22
CA PHE A 115 24.93 -15.03 8.36
C PHE A 115 25.05 -15.45 9.83
N ASN A 116 24.78 -16.72 10.13
CA ASN A 116 24.90 -17.30 11.47
C ASN A 116 26.34 -17.74 11.78
N GLY A 117 27.32 -16.90 11.47
CA GLY A 117 28.69 -17.06 11.95
C GLY A 117 28.82 -16.43 13.32
N GLY A 118 28.78 -17.25 14.38
CA GLY A 118 29.21 -16.81 15.69
C GLY A 118 30.65 -16.26 15.65
N PHE A 119 30.95 -15.31 16.53
CA PHE A 119 32.33 -14.91 16.82
C PHE A 119 33.12 -16.07 17.41
#